data_AF-A0A2V9RCQ7-F1
#
_entry.id   AF-A0A2V9RCQ7-F1
#
_cell.length_a   1.000
_cell.length_b   1.000
_cell.length_c   1.000
_cell.angle_alpha   90.00
_cell.angle_beta   90.00
_cell.angle_gamma   90.00
#
_symmetry.space_group_name_H-M   'P 1'
#
loop_
_entity.id
_entity.type
_entity.pdbx_description
1 polymer ?
#
loop_
_entity_poly.entity_id
_entity_poly.type
_entity_poly.pdbx_seq_one_letter_code
_entity_poly.pdbx_strand_id
1 'polypeptide(L)'
;MKNSRNACNLFIILAMIVLELGVICLSLSAQQGDYAAHTSAIDPANSRAEQEAESLVALSAEKIIELLQQEPGLLLQVKKVMVRKAYEQGRLLDPADLTDEALFRILRQDETVRVLASREIVERGYIRVKPNRREMERQ
;
A
#
# COMPACT_ATOMS: atom_id res chain seq x y z
N MET A 1 -33.95 34.52 39.27
CA MET A 1 -34.73 33.41 38.67
C MET A 1 -34.61 33.40 37.14
N LYS A 2 -33.47 32.97 36.57
CA LYS A 2 -33.27 32.98 35.09
C LYS A 2 -32.54 31.73 34.54
N ASN A 3 -32.37 30.67 35.33
CA ASN A 3 -31.63 29.45 34.94
C ASN A 3 -32.49 28.21 34.65
N SER A 4 -33.80 28.24 34.87
CA SER A 4 -34.66 27.05 34.68
C SER A 4 -35.22 26.90 33.25
N ARG A 5 -35.33 28.01 32.50
CA ARG A 5 -35.89 27.99 31.12
C ARG A 5 -34.91 27.40 30.09
N ASN A 6 -33.61 27.47 30.36
CA ASN A 6 -32.57 27.03 29.42
C ASN A 6 -32.34 25.52 29.45
N ALA A 7 -32.59 24.88 30.60
CA ALA A 7 -32.49 23.44 30.79
C ALA A 7 -33.64 22.69 30.09
N CYS A 8 -34.88 23.23 30.12
CA CYS A 8 -36.01 22.68 29.37
C CYS A 8 -35.80 22.77 27.85
N ASN A 9 -35.27 23.90 27.35
CA ASN A 9 -35.02 24.05 25.92
C ASN A 9 -33.90 23.12 25.43
N LEU A 10 -32.87 22.88 26.27
CA LEU A 10 -31.80 21.94 25.94
C LEU A 10 -32.30 20.48 25.87
N PHE A 11 -33.18 20.08 26.78
CA PHE A 11 -33.77 18.74 26.78
C PHE A 11 -34.71 18.51 25.59
N ILE A 12 -35.48 19.53 25.19
CA ILE A 12 -36.36 19.45 24.01
C ILE A 12 -35.53 19.33 22.71
N ILE A 13 -34.42 20.07 22.60
CA ILE A 13 -33.53 20.00 21.42
C ILE A 13 -32.85 18.63 21.34
N LEU A 14 -32.41 18.07 22.48
CA LEU A 14 -31.75 16.76 22.51
C LEU A 14 -32.71 15.61 22.14
N ALA A 15 -34.00 15.74 22.48
CA ALA A 15 -35.03 14.75 22.15
C ALA A 15 -35.43 14.75 20.66
N MET A 16 -35.32 15.89 19.97
CA MET A 16 -35.63 16.00 18.53
C MET A 16 -34.52 15.43 17.63
N ILE A 17 -33.26 15.45 18.07
CA ILE A 17 -32.11 14.99 17.27
C ILE A 17 -32.04 13.46 17.17
N VAL A 18 -32.64 12.72 18.13
CA VAL A 18 -32.62 11.25 18.13
C VAL A 18 -33.66 10.64 17.18
N LEU A 19 -34.65 11.43 16.73
CA LEU A 19 -35.76 10.94 15.90
C LEU A 19 -35.46 10.97 14.38
N GLU A 20 -34.38 11.62 13.94
CA GLU A 20 -34.05 11.84 12.51
C GLU A 20 -32.97 10.88 11.94
N LEU A 21 -32.68 9.75 12.62
CA LEU A 21 -31.69 8.76 12.15
C LEU A 21 -32.32 7.49 11.52
N GLY A 22 -33.63 7.49 11.33
CA GLY A 22 -34.32 6.48 10.54
C GLY A 22 -34.99 7.16 9.34
N VAL A 23 -34.72 6.64 8.14
CA VAL A 23 -35.27 7.04 6.83
C VAL A 23 -34.34 7.96 6.03
N ILE A 24 -34.23 7.64 4.72
CA ILE A 24 -33.44 8.28 3.64
C ILE A 24 -32.03 7.64 3.52
N CYS A 25 -31.76 6.69 2.62
CA CYS A 25 -31.86 6.89 1.18
C CYS A 25 -32.05 5.55 0.43
N LEU A 26 -33.28 5.28 -0.02
CA LEU A 26 -33.53 4.60 -1.30
C LEU A 26 -33.51 5.70 -2.35
N SER A 27 -32.46 5.78 -3.16
CA SER A 27 -32.45 6.59 -4.38
C SER A 27 -31.52 5.96 -5.40
N LEU A 28 -32.12 5.07 -6.19
CA LEU A 28 -31.64 4.65 -7.49
C LEU A 28 -31.84 5.82 -8.46
N SER A 29 -30.77 6.38 -9.02
CA SER A 29 -30.86 7.19 -10.23
C SER A 29 -29.62 7.02 -11.08
N ALA A 30 -29.88 6.55 -12.30
CA ALA A 30 -28.99 6.45 -13.44
C ALA A 30 -28.33 7.79 -13.79
N GLN A 31 -27.07 7.73 -14.25
CA GLN A 31 -26.65 8.57 -15.38
C GLN A 31 -25.45 7.96 -16.11
N GLN A 32 -25.67 7.62 -17.38
CA GLN A 32 -24.67 7.35 -18.39
C GLN A 32 -23.79 8.59 -18.60
N GLY A 33 -22.48 8.36 -18.70
CA GLY A 33 -21.49 9.31 -19.16
C GLY A 33 -20.44 8.55 -19.97
N ASP A 34 -20.66 8.52 -21.27
CA ASP A 34 -19.82 7.95 -22.31
C ASP A 34 -18.50 8.76 -22.40
N TYR A 35 -17.47 8.32 -21.69
CA TYR A 35 -16.11 8.85 -21.82
C TYR A 35 -15.14 7.72 -22.16
N ALA A 36 -14.86 7.66 -23.46
CA ALA A 36 -13.55 7.40 -24.04
C ALA A 36 -12.80 6.12 -23.58
N ALA A 37 -12.97 5.09 -24.39
CA ALA A 37 -11.89 4.29 -24.96
C ALA A 37 -10.47 4.89 -24.83
N HIS A 38 -9.76 4.53 -23.76
CA HIS A 38 -8.35 4.12 -23.76
C HIS A 38 -7.93 3.75 -22.33
N THR A 39 -8.42 2.61 -21.85
CA THR A 39 -7.74 1.93 -20.75
C THR A 39 -7.41 0.56 -21.28
N SER A 40 -6.14 0.35 -21.61
CA SER A 40 -5.57 -0.97 -21.80
C SER A 40 -6.10 -1.83 -20.66
N ALA A 41 -6.88 -2.86 -20.99
CA ALA A 41 -7.41 -3.79 -20.01
C ALA A 41 -6.22 -4.50 -19.36
N ILE A 42 -5.65 -3.89 -18.32
CA ILE A 42 -4.89 -4.62 -17.33
C ILE A 42 -5.95 -5.48 -16.66
N ASP A 43 -6.02 -6.73 -17.10
CA ASP A 43 -6.92 -7.72 -16.53
C ASP A 43 -6.64 -7.76 -15.01
N PRO A 44 -7.59 -7.31 -14.16
CA PRO A 44 -7.38 -7.27 -12.72
C PRO A 44 -7.14 -8.67 -12.14
N ALA A 45 -7.55 -9.73 -12.86
CA ALA A 45 -7.22 -11.10 -12.49
C ALA A 45 -5.72 -11.41 -12.69
N ASN A 46 -5.11 -10.89 -13.77
CA ASN A 46 -3.69 -11.07 -14.03
C ASN A 46 -2.83 -10.24 -13.05
N SER A 47 -3.26 -9.01 -12.72
CA SER A 47 -2.59 -8.17 -11.71
C SER A 47 -2.63 -8.79 -10.30
N ARG A 48 -3.71 -9.48 -9.93
CA ARG A 48 -3.81 -10.17 -8.63
C ARG A 48 -2.97 -11.44 -8.60
N ALA A 49 -2.99 -12.23 -9.65
CA ALA A 49 -2.18 -13.45 -9.75
C ALA A 49 -0.67 -13.13 -9.79
N GLU A 50 -0.26 -12.05 -10.45
CA GLU A 50 1.12 -11.56 -10.40
C GLU A 50 1.50 -11.04 -9.01
N GLN A 51 0.63 -10.29 -8.32
CA GLN A 51 0.88 -9.87 -6.94
C GLN A 51 0.97 -11.05 -5.96
N GLU A 52 0.15 -12.08 -6.15
CA GLU A 52 0.23 -13.32 -5.37
C GLU A 52 1.53 -14.07 -5.67
N ALA A 53 1.96 -14.15 -6.93
CA ALA A 53 3.24 -14.75 -7.31
C ALA A 53 4.46 -13.98 -6.78
N GLU A 54 4.41 -12.64 -6.78
CA GLU A 54 5.43 -11.80 -6.13
C GLU A 54 5.49 -12.02 -4.61
N SER A 55 4.35 -12.33 -3.98
CA SER A 55 4.31 -12.71 -2.56
C SER A 55 4.93 -14.08 -2.28
N LEU A 56 4.98 -14.98 -3.28
CA LEU A 56 5.38 -16.37 -3.08
C LEU A 56 6.89 -16.59 -2.99
N VAL A 57 7.75 -15.63 -3.38
CA VAL A 57 9.21 -15.80 -3.29
C VAL A 57 9.96 -14.48 -3.03
N ALA A 58 10.14 -14.11 -1.76
CA ALA A 58 11.12 -13.11 -1.34
C ALA A 58 12.45 -13.77 -0.95
N LEU A 59 13.56 -13.04 -1.13
CA LEU A 59 14.84 -13.42 -0.52
C LEU A 59 14.71 -13.41 1.01
N SER A 60 15.56 -14.19 1.70
CA SER A 60 15.63 -14.13 3.16
C SER A 60 16.05 -12.73 3.63
N ALA A 61 15.58 -12.31 4.81
CA ALA A 61 15.90 -10.99 5.35
C ALA A 61 17.42 -10.78 5.43
N GLU A 62 18.14 -11.81 5.87
CA GLU A 62 19.58 -11.83 6.06
C GLU A 62 20.30 -11.64 4.72
N LYS A 63 19.83 -12.31 3.66
CA LYS A 63 20.45 -12.15 2.34
C LYS A 63 20.21 -10.76 1.76
N ILE A 64 19.01 -10.21 1.95
CA ILE A 64 18.71 -8.83 1.56
C ILE A 64 19.64 -7.87 2.31
N ILE A 65 19.70 -7.96 3.64
CA ILE A 65 20.54 -7.09 4.48
C ILE A 65 22.01 -7.17 4.05
N GLU A 66 22.53 -8.37 3.81
CA GLU A 66 23.91 -8.57 3.35
C GLU A 66 24.19 -7.79 2.06
N LEU A 67 23.30 -7.90 1.06
CA LEU A 67 23.43 -7.16 -0.20
C LEU A 67 23.34 -5.65 0.00
N LEU A 68 22.42 -5.17 0.85
CA LEU A 68 22.28 -3.74 1.13
C LEU A 68 23.52 -3.17 1.84
N GLN A 69 24.17 -3.95 2.70
CA GLN A 69 25.41 -3.55 3.36
C GLN A 69 26.62 -3.52 2.40
N GLN A 70 26.66 -4.44 1.43
CA GLN A 70 27.70 -4.49 0.41
C GLN A 70 27.54 -3.37 -0.63
N GLU A 71 26.30 -2.97 -0.91
CA GLU A 71 25.96 -2.04 -1.99
C GLU A 71 25.20 -0.81 -1.47
N PRO A 72 25.90 0.25 -1.02
CA PRO A 72 25.28 1.47 -0.48
C PRO A 72 24.31 2.15 -1.48
N GLY A 73 24.61 2.02 -2.78
CA GLY A 73 23.75 2.54 -3.85
C GLY A 73 22.39 1.83 -3.88
N LEU A 74 22.36 0.51 -3.70
CA LEU A 74 21.13 -0.28 -3.63
C LEU A 74 20.33 0.06 -2.36
N LEU A 75 21.01 0.18 -1.21
CA LEU A 75 20.41 0.59 0.05
C LEU A 75 19.63 1.90 -0.07
N LEU A 76 20.24 2.91 -0.69
CA LEU A 76 19.58 4.20 -0.92
C LEU A 76 18.33 4.06 -1.80
N GLN A 77 18.36 3.19 -2.80
CA GLN A 77 17.22 2.98 -3.70
C GLN A 77 16.07 2.27 -3.00
N VAL A 78 16.35 1.23 -2.22
CA VAL A 78 15.33 0.54 -1.43
C VAL A 78 14.63 1.51 -0.47
N LYS A 79 15.39 2.39 0.22
CA LYS A 79 14.79 3.43 1.07
C LYS A 79 13.87 4.38 0.31
N LYS A 80 14.31 4.86 -0.87
CA LYS A 80 13.49 5.75 -1.72
C LYS A 80 12.19 5.08 -2.15
N VAL A 81 12.25 3.80 -2.52
CA VAL A 81 11.07 3.03 -2.90
C VAL A 81 10.13 2.83 -1.73
N MET A 82 10.64 2.54 -0.53
CA MET A 82 9.80 2.43 0.68
C MET A 82 9.08 3.72 1.03
N VAL A 83 9.77 4.86 1.00
CA VAL A 83 9.16 6.17 1.24
C VAL A 83 8.06 6.43 0.21
N ARG A 84 8.33 6.17 -1.07
CA ARG A 84 7.33 6.31 -2.13
C ARG A 84 6.12 5.43 -1.90
N LYS A 85 6.32 4.15 -1.56
CA LYS A 85 5.23 3.20 -1.29
C LYS A 85 4.41 3.58 -0.06
N ALA A 86 5.02 4.13 0.98
CA ALA A 86 4.31 4.66 2.12
C ALA A 86 3.37 5.82 1.70
N TYR A 87 3.88 6.77 0.90
CA TYR A 87 3.07 7.88 0.39
C TYR A 87 1.93 7.39 -0.51
N GLU A 88 2.19 6.43 -1.41
CA GLU A 88 1.16 5.82 -2.26
C GLU A 88 0.04 5.16 -1.43
N GLN A 89 0.36 4.66 -0.24
CA GLN A 89 -0.60 4.06 0.70
C GLN A 89 -1.24 5.09 1.65
N GLY A 90 -1.01 6.39 1.45
CA GLY A 90 -1.53 7.44 2.33
C GLY A 90 -0.86 7.49 3.71
N ARG A 91 0.28 6.82 3.88
CA ARG A 91 1.08 6.84 5.12
C ARG A 91 2.20 7.86 4.97
N LEU A 92 2.34 8.74 5.95
CA LEU A 92 3.52 9.59 6.03
C LEU A 92 4.67 8.77 6.61
N LEU A 93 5.77 8.64 5.86
CA LEU A 93 7.03 8.11 6.36
C LEU A 93 8.08 9.22 6.22
N ASP A 94 8.59 9.72 7.35
CA ASP A 94 9.70 10.67 7.34
C ASP A 94 10.98 9.93 6.90
N PRO A 95 11.68 10.39 5.85
CA PRO A 95 12.97 9.81 5.46
C PRO A 95 14.01 9.79 6.59
N ALA A 96 13.94 10.74 7.53
CA ALA A 96 14.85 10.80 8.68
C ALA A 96 14.65 9.63 9.66
N ASP A 97 13.42 9.11 9.76
CA ASP A 97 13.09 7.98 10.62
C ASP A 97 13.49 6.64 9.98
N LEU A 98 13.71 6.60 8.66
CA LEU A 98 14.15 5.42 7.93
C LEU A 98 15.68 5.29 7.94
N THR A 99 16.25 5.07 9.13
CA THR A 99 17.66 4.74 9.29
C THR A 99 17.99 3.36 8.70
N ASP A 100 19.28 3.05 8.52
CA ASP A 100 19.72 1.74 8.01
C ASP A 100 19.29 0.63 8.98
N GLU A 101 19.50 0.83 10.28
CA GLU A 101 19.07 -0.09 11.33
C GLU A 101 17.55 -0.25 11.39
N ALA A 102 16.80 0.85 11.20
CA ALA A 102 15.33 0.79 11.14
C ALA A 102 14.88 -0.05 9.95
N LEU A 103 15.46 0.17 8.77
CA LEU A 103 15.20 -0.63 7.59
C LEU A 103 15.52 -2.12 7.82
N PHE A 104 16.70 -2.44 8.36
CA PHE A 104 17.09 -3.82 8.61
C PHE A 104 16.20 -4.52 9.63
N ARG A 105 15.70 -3.79 10.62
CA ARG A 105 14.70 -4.30 11.56
C ARG A 105 13.37 -4.58 10.85
N ILE A 106 12.89 -3.66 10.02
CA ILE A 106 11.65 -3.83 9.25
C ILE A 106 11.77 -5.04 8.31
N LEU A 107 12.89 -5.22 7.61
CA LEU A 107 13.12 -6.36 6.72
C LEU A 107 13.02 -7.72 7.43
N ARG A 108 13.42 -7.79 8.70
CA ARG A 108 13.28 -9.01 9.51
C ARG A 108 11.84 -9.27 9.93
N GLN A 109 11.06 -8.21 10.15
CA GLN A 109 9.71 -8.28 10.73
C GLN A 109 8.59 -8.33 9.69
N ASP A 110 8.78 -7.66 8.56
CA ASP A 110 7.73 -7.43 7.55
C ASP A 110 8.10 -8.10 6.23
N GLU A 111 7.32 -9.12 5.88
CA GLU A 111 7.45 -9.85 4.63
C GLU A 111 7.14 -8.98 3.40
N THR A 112 6.17 -8.07 3.50
CA THR A 112 5.82 -7.16 2.40
C THR A 112 7.01 -6.30 2.01
N VAL A 113 7.77 -5.84 3.01
CA VAL A 113 8.99 -5.06 2.78
C VAL A 113 10.10 -5.92 2.19
N ARG A 114 10.20 -7.22 2.55
CA ARG A 114 11.14 -8.13 1.90
C ARG A 114 10.79 -8.39 0.44
N VAL A 115 9.52 -8.56 0.10
CA VAL A 115 9.06 -8.70 -1.29
C VAL A 115 9.44 -7.45 -2.08
N LEU A 116 9.14 -6.27 -1.54
CA LEU A 116 9.48 -4.99 -2.15
C LEU A 116 10.99 -4.84 -2.39
N ALA A 117 11.81 -5.15 -1.39
CA ALA A 117 13.26 -5.08 -1.51
C ALA A 117 13.81 -6.13 -2.49
N SER A 118 13.27 -7.35 -2.49
CA SER A 118 13.67 -8.42 -3.41
C SER A 118 13.42 -8.04 -4.86
N ARG A 119 12.26 -7.43 -5.14
CA ARG A 119 11.91 -6.89 -6.46
C ARG A 119 12.93 -5.85 -6.91
N GLU A 120 13.25 -4.88 -6.05
CA GLU A 120 14.23 -3.83 -6.36
C GLU A 120 15.63 -4.40 -6.65
N ILE A 121 16.05 -5.43 -5.91
CA ILE A 121 17.32 -6.14 -6.10
C ILE A 121 17.39 -6.82 -7.47
N VAL A 122 16.32 -7.51 -7.86
CA VAL A 122 16.23 -8.23 -9.14
C VAL A 122 16.14 -7.24 -10.30
N GLU A 123 15.29 -6.22 -10.21
CA GLU A 123 15.08 -5.22 -11.27
C GLU A 123 16.37 -4.47 -11.61
N ARG A 124 17.22 -4.22 -10.62
CA ARG A 124 18.52 -3.57 -10.81
C ARG A 124 19.64 -4.53 -11.20
N GLY A 125 19.38 -5.83 -11.24
CA GLY A 125 20.33 -6.84 -11.70
C GLY A 125 21.41 -7.22 -10.69
N TYR A 126 21.22 -6.92 -9.39
CA TYR A 126 22.13 -7.39 -8.33
C TYR A 126 22.03 -8.90 -8.11
N ILE A 127 20.89 -9.50 -8.49
CA ILE A 127 20.73 -10.94 -8.59
C ILE A 127 20.33 -11.28 -10.02
N ARG A 128 21.08 -12.20 -10.63
CA ARG A 128 20.78 -12.78 -11.94
C ARG A 128 20.00 -14.07 -11.73
N VAL A 129 18.72 -14.06 -12.07
CA VAL A 129 17.96 -15.31 -12.19
C VAL A 129 18.46 -16.02 -13.45
N LYS A 130 18.99 -17.23 -13.30
CA LYS A 130 19.37 -18.05 -14.45
C LYS A 130 18.08 -18.55 -15.13
N PRO A 131 17.86 -18.28 -16.42
CA PRO A 131 16.65 -18.74 -17.11
C PRO A 131 16.57 -20.27 -17.07
N ASN A 132 15.35 -20.78 -16.87
CA ASN A 132 15.07 -22.20 -16.94
C ASN A 132 15.11 -22.66 -18.41
N ARG A 133 15.41 -23.94 -18.65
CA ARG A 133 15.44 -24.59 -19.98
C ARG A 133 14.22 -24.26 -20.84
N ARG A 134 13.02 -24.23 -20.23
CA ARG A 134 11.76 -23.90 -20.92
C ARG A 134 11.65 -22.42 -21.36
N GLU A 135 12.38 -21.51 -20.72
CA GLU A 135 12.38 -20.07 -21.04
C GLU A 135 13.44 -19.76 -22.11
N MET A 136 14.56 -20.49 -22.11
CA MET A 136 15.57 -20.41 -23.15
C MET A 136 15.06 -20.91 -24.51
N GLU A 137 14.11 -21.84 -24.53
CA GLU A 137 13.48 -22.36 -25.76
C GLU A 137 12.47 -21.38 -26.39
N ARG A 138 12.15 -20.26 -25.73
CA ARG A 138 11.16 -19.26 -26.20
C ARG A 138 11.76 -17.93 -26.68
N GLN A 139 13.09 -17.78 -26.70
CA GLN A 139 13.81 -16.61 -27.22
C GLN A 139 14.47 -16.95 -28.55
#